data_AF-A0A7J4EGT9-F1
#
_entry.id   AF-A0A7J4EGT9-F1
#
_cell.length_a   1.000
_cell.length_b   1.000
_cell.length_c   1.000
_cell.angle_alpha   90.00
_cell.angle_beta   90.00
_cell.angle_gamma   90.00
#
_symmetry.space_group_name_H-M   'P 1'
#
loop_
_entity.id
_entity.type
_entity.pdbx_description
1 polymer ?
#
loop_
_entity_poly.entity_id
_entity_poly.type
_entity_poly.pdbx_seq_one_letter_code
_entity_poly.pdbx_strand_id
1 'polypeptide(L)'
;MVTPLIKRIEGRKVDAVVLPDGRMVPPSSFTGVPYKVMRRFNTNKIEQFQIIQQDYDKVDILVVIDERERDMEPKVEKLFDAMKKAYREILGDEVTVEVKEVKEIMTKRDGTATPPPVVISKVKKD
;
A
#
# COMPACT_ATOMS: atom_id res chain seq x y z
N MET A 1 24.11 6.82 40.21
CA MET A 1 23.36 7.56 39.18
C MET A 1 23.12 6.57 38.04
N VAL A 2 21.90 6.08 37.88
CA VAL A 2 21.59 4.99 36.92
C VAL A 2 20.92 5.64 35.71
N THR A 3 21.61 5.65 34.57
CA THR A 3 21.02 6.14 33.31
C THR A 3 19.89 5.20 32.91
N PRO A 4 18.66 5.67 32.67
CA PRO A 4 17.61 4.80 32.17
C PRO A 4 18.03 4.28 30.79
N LEU A 5 18.20 2.98 30.65
CA LEU A 5 18.25 2.33 29.34
C LEU A 5 16.94 2.65 28.61
N ILE A 6 17.05 3.11 27.36
CA ILE A 6 15.93 3.45 26.49
C ILE A 6 14.92 2.29 26.52
N LYS A 7 13.74 2.52 27.12
CA LYS A 7 12.75 1.46 27.38
C LYS A 7 12.04 0.99 26.10
N ARG A 8 12.04 1.82 25.05
CA ARG A 8 11.62 1.48 23.68
C ARG A 8 12.31 2.41 22.69
N ILE A 9 13.03 1.83 21.73
CA ILE A 9 13.33 2.51 20.47
C ILE A 9 12.10 2.28 19.60
N GLU A 10 11.16 3.22 19.58
CA GLU A 10 10.16 3.29 18.51
C GLU A 10 10.86 3.77 17.23
N GLY A 11 11.77 2.93 16.72
CA GLY A 11 12.23 3.04 15.34
C GLY A 11 11.04 2.81 14.42
N ARG A 12 11.12 3.31 13.17
CA ARG A 12 10.07 3.15 12.14
C ARG A 12 9.50 1.73 12.22
N LYS A 13 8.23 1.64 12.64
CA LYS A 13 7.50 0.38 12.87
C LYS A 13 7.33 -0.29 11.52
N VAL A 14 8.36 -1.05 11.16
CA VAL A 14 8.71 -1.62 9.85
C VAL A 14 7.51 -1.65 8.89
N ASP A 15 7.50 -0.72 7.94
CA ASP A 15 6.50 -0.59 6.87
C ASP A 15 6.55 -1.77 5.85
N ALA A 16 7.26 -2.85 6.16
CA ALA A 16 7.43 -4.00 5.27
C ALA A 16 6.23 -4.96 5.35
N VAL A 17 5.94 -5.61 4.24
CA VAL A 17 4.98 -6.72 4.15
C VAL A 17 5.75 -8.02 4.41
N VAL A 18 5.20 -8.94 5.21
CA VAL A 18 5.81 -10.25 5.47
C VAL A 18 5.07 -11.33 4.69
N LEU A 19 5.73 -12.01 3.77
CA LEU A 19 5.11 -13.02 2.90
C LEU A 19 4.95 -14.38 3.61
N PRO A 20 4.20 -15.35 3.05
CA PRO A 20 3.99 -16.66 3.66
C PRO A 20 5.30 -17.46 3.84
N ASP A 21 6.27 -17.23 2.97
CA ASP A 21 7.61 -17.82 3.03
C ASP A 21 8.57 -17.11 4.03
N GLY A 22 8.07 -16.12 4.78
CA GLY A 22 8.83 -15.35 5.75
C GLY A 22 9.68 -14.23 5.15
N ARG A 23 9.68 -14.03 3.82
CA ARG A 23 10.38 -12.90 3.21
C ARG A 23 9.75 -11.57 3.63
N MET A 24 10.59 -10.61 4.00
CA MET A 24 10.16 -9.22 4.24
C MET A 24 10.35 -8.39 2.97
N VAL A 25 9.26 -7.86 2.42
CA VAL A 25 9.28 -6.98 1.25
C VAL A 25 9.22 -5.52 1.72
N PRO A 26 10.26 -4.71 1.43
CA PRO A 26 10.28 -3.31 1.87
C PRO A 26 9.32 -2.44 1.03
N PRO A 27 8.75 -1.36 1.61
CA PRO A 27 7.85 -0.43 0.90
C PRO A 27 8.37 0.04 -0.44
N SER A 28 9.67 0.37 -0.49
CA SER A 28 10.32 0.93 -1.69
C SER A 28 10.18 0.01 -2.91
N SER A 29 9.97 -1.28 -2.71
CA SER A 29 9.75 -2.24 -3.80
C SER A 29 8.39 -2.09 -4.47
N PHE A 30 7.35 -1.67 -3.73
CA PHE A 30 5.97 -1.76 -4.18
C PHE A 30 5.15 -0.46 -4.09
N THR A 31 5.52 0.51 -3.25
CA THR A 31 4.77 1.77 -3.13
C THR A 31 4.86 2.65 -4.39
N GLY A 32 5.85 2.42 -5.25
CA GLY A 32 5.96 3.10 -6.55
C GLY A 32 5.05 2.53 -7.65
N VAL A 33 4.36 1.41 -7.42
CA VAL A 33 3.55 0.73 -8.45
C VAL A 33 2.44 1.63 -9.01
N PRO A 34 1.60 2.31 -8.20
CA PRO A 34 0.52 3.15 -8.73
C PRO A 34 1.05 4.25 -9.66
N TYR A 35 2.14 4.91 -9.27
CA TYR A 35 2.79 5.93 -10.09
C TYR A 35 3.34 5.36 -11.41
N LYS A 36 4.01 4.19 -11.38
CA LYS A 36 4.52 3.53 -12.59
C LYS A 36 3.39 3.17 -13.56
N VAL A 37 2.26 2.70 -13.04
CA VAL A 37 1.06 2.38 -13.84
C VAL A 37 0.49 3.65 -14.46
N MET A 38 0.27 4.70 -13.67
CA MET A 38 -0.17 6.01 -14.18
C MET A 38 0.73 6.54 -15.30
N ARG A 39 2.05 6.50 -15.10
CA ARG A 39 3.04 6.93 -16.11
C ARG A 39 2.97 6.10 -17.39
N ARG A 40 2.83 4.77 -17.28
CA ARG A 40 2.72 3.86 -18.43
C ARG A 40 1.49 4.17 -19.29
N PHE A 41 0.40 4.58 -18.64
CA PHE A 41 -0.88 4.86 -19.27
C PHE A 41 -1.12 6.35 -19.56
N ASN A 42 -0.15 7.21 -19.25
CA ASN A 42 -0.23 8.67 -19.41
C ASN A 42 -1.50 9.28 -18.80
N THR A 43 -1.77 8.97 -17.53
CA THR A 43 -2.96 9.43 -16.79
C THR A 43 -2.62 9.81 -15.36
N ASN A 44 -3.41 10.69 -14.73
CA ASN A 44 -3.27 11.09 -13.33
C ASN A 44 -4.48 10.67 -12.47
N LYS A 45 -5.28 9.70 -12.94
CA LYS A 45 -6.54 9.26 -12.30
C LYS A 45 -6.42 8.79 -10.86
N ILE A 46 -5.25 8.34 -10.40
CA ILE A 46 -5.09 7.84 -9.03
C ILE A 46 -4.74 9.01 -8.12
N GLU A 47 -5.70 9.47 -7.33
CA GLU A 47 -5.52 10.59 -6.41
C GLU A 47 -4.79 10.13 -5.14
N GLN A 48 -5.22 9.00 -4.56
CA GLN A 48 -4.67 8.44 -3.34
C GLN A 48 -4.67 6.92 -3.39
N PHE A 49 -3.78 6.29 -2.61
CA PHE A 49 -3.79 4.85 -2.43
C PHE A 49 -3.28 4.46 -1.04
N GLN A 50 -3.68 3.27 -0.59
CA GLN A 50 -3.19 2.66 0.64
C GLN A 50 -3.05 1.16 0.42
N ILE A 51 -1.98 0.60 0.96
CA ILE A 51 -1.61 -0.80 0.83
C ILE A 51 -1.80 -1.46 2.18
N ILE A 52 -2.66 -2.45 2.25
CA ILE A 52 -3.03 -3.12 3.49
C ILE A 52 -2.72 -4.60 3.35
N GLN A 53 -1.73 -5.06 4.09
CA GLN A 53 -1.56 -6.49 4.30
C GLN A 53 -2.58 -6.96 5.34
N GLN A 54 -3.56 -7.74 4.87
CA GLN A 54 -4.60 -8.33 5.71
C GLN A 54 -4.08 -9.58 6.42
N ASP A 55 -3.32 -10.41 5.70
CA ASP A 55 -2.69 -11.64 6.18
C ASP A 55 -1.36 -11.88 5.42
N TYR A 56 -0.61 -12.93 5.76
CA TYR A 56 0.65 -13.28 5.11
C TYR A 56 0.48 -13.48 3.59
N ASP A 57 -0.64 -14.07 3.17
CA ASP A 57 -0.98 -14.40 1.79
C ASP A 57 -2.02 -13.44 1.17
N LYS A 58 -2.40 -12.35 1.85
CA LYS A 58 -3.44 -11.44 1.38
C LYS A 58 -3.08 -9.96 1.51
N VAL A 59 -3.09 -9.26 0.38
CA VAL A 59 -2.84 -7.81 0.29
C VAL A 59 -3.96 -7.10 -0.46
N ASP A 60 -4.54 -6.09 0.18
CA ASP A 60 -5.50 -5.16 -0.42
C ASP A 60 -4.80 -3.87 -0.83
N ILE A 61 -5.08 -3.38 -2.03
CA ILE A 61 -4.66 -2.07 -2.53
C ILE A 61 -5.92 -1.21 -2.67
N LEU A 62 -6.11 -0.28 -1.75
CA LEU A 62 -7.19 0.70 -1.80
C LEU A 62 -6.75 1.86 -2.70
N VAL A 63 -7.63 2.28 -3.60
CA VAL A 63 -7.36 3.33 -4.59
C VAL A 63 -8.51 4.32 -4.62
N VAL A 64 -8.21 5.61 -4.51
CA VAL A 64 -9.15 6.72 -4.74
C VAL A 64 -8.91 7.23 -6.15
N ILE A 65 -9.98 7.33 -6.94
CA ILE A 65 -9.95 7.82 -8.31
C ILE A 65 -10.42 9.28 -8.37
N ASP A 66 -9.68 10.13 -9.10
CA ASP A 66 -10.15 11.47 -9.42
C ASP A 66 -11.35 11.39 -10.36
N GLU A 67 -12.53 11.71 -9.83
CA GLU A 67 -13.79 11.73 -10.58
C GLU A 67 -13.75 12.64 -11.82
N ARG A 68 -12.89 13.68 -11.83
CA ARG A 68 -12.73 14.58 -12.98
C ARG A 68 -12.06 13.90 -14.17
N GLU A 69 -11.22 12.89 -13.91
CA GLU A 69 -10.53 12.12 -14.94
C GLU A 69 -11.17 10.74 -15.19
N ARG A 70 -12.13 10.29 -14.38
CA ARG A 70 -12.71 8.92 -14.43
C ARG A 70 -13.12 8.50 -15.84
N ASP A 71 -13.88 9.34 -16.53
CA ASP A 71 -14.47 9.02 -17.84
C ASP A 71 -13.49 9.19 -19.02
N MET A 72 -12.27 9.66 -18.77
CA MET A 72 -11.24 9.76 -19.79
C MET A 72 -10.53 8.40 -19.99
N GLU A 73 -10.06 8.11 -21.20
CA GLU A 73 -9.19 6.94 -21.41
C GLU A 73 -7.85 7.10 -20.65
N PRO A 74 -7.21 5.98 -20.24
CA PRO A 74 -7.76 4.63 -20.24
C PRO A 74 -8.74 4.39 -19.09
N LYS A 75 -9.73 3.52 -19.31
CA LYS A 75 -10.68 3.13 -18.26
C LYS A 75 -9.98 2.65 -16.98
N VAL A 76 -10.58 2.95 -15.83
CA VAL A 76 -10.05 2.62 -14.50
C VAL A 76 -9.71 1.13 -14.36
N GLU A 77 -10.51 0.24 -14.94
CA GLU A 77 -10.30 -1.21 -14.89
C GLU A 77 -8.94 -1.61 -15.49
N LYS A 78 -8.50 -0.94 -16.57
CA LYS A 78 -7.18 -1.21 -17.18
C LYS A 78 -6.05 -0.87 -16.22
N LEU A 79 -6.20 0.19 -15.42
CA LEU A 79 -5.22 0.57 -14.39
C LEU A 79 -5.19 -0.47 -13.27
N PHE A 80 -6.37 -0.96 -12.86
CA PHE A 80 -6.49 -1.94 -11.80
C PHE A 80 -5.88 -3.29 -12.18
N ASP A 81 -6.13 -3.76 -13.40
CA ASP A 81 -5.53 -4.99 -13.91
C ASP A 81 -4.01 -4.87 -14.02
N ALA A 82 -3.51 -3.72 -14.48
CA ALA A 82 -2.08 -3.44 -14.53
C ALA A 82 -1.44 -3.39 -13.14
N MET A 83 -2.11 -2.79 -12.15
CA MET A 83 -1.66 -2.79 -10.76
C MET A 83 -1.65 -4.20 -10.17
N LYS A 84 -2.73 -4.98 -10.32
CA LYS A 84 -2.79 -6.38 -9.86
C LYS A 84 -1.62 -7.18 -10.39
N LYS A 85 -1.34 -7.08 -11.69
CA LYS A 85 -0.22 -7.78 -12.31
C LYS A 85 1.13 -7.34 -11.73
N ALA A 86 1.38 -6.03 -11.64
CA ALA A 86 2.64 -5.51 -11.13
C ALA A 86 2.89 -5.87 -9.66
N TYR A 87 1.85 -5.84 -8.82
CA TYR A 87 1.97 -6.27 -7.42
C TYR A 87 2.22 -7.78 -7.32
N ARG A 88 1.54 -8.60 -8.13
CA ARG A 88 1.76 -10.05 -8.16
C ARG A 88 3.21 -10.41 -8.55
N GLU A 89 3.78 -9.70 -9.51
CA GLU A 89 5.19 -9.86 -9.90
C GLU A 89 6.17 -9.55 -8.74
N ILE A 90 5.80 -8.66 -7.83
CA ILE A 90 6.63 -8.27 -6.67
C ILE A 90 6.41 -9.20 -5.47
N LEU A 91 5.16 -9.52 -5.17
CA LEU A 91 4.75 -10.24 -3.95
C LEU A 91 4.73 -11.76 -4.14
N GLY A 92 4.68 -12.25 -5.37
CA GLY A 92 4.62 -13.67 -5.71
C GLY A 92 3.18 -14.17 -5.92
N ASP A 93 3.08 -15.33 -6.58
CA ASP A 93 1.79 -15.90 -7.00
C ASP A 93 0.97 -16.49 -5.86
N GLU A 94 1.62 -16.82 -4.74
CA GLU A 94 0.99 -17.31 -3.50
C GLU A 94 0.24 -16.21 -2.74
N VAL A 95 0.49 -14.94 -3.08
CA VAL A 95 -0.18 -13.79 -2.44
C VAL A 95 -1.38 -13.36 -3.29
N THR A 96 -2.55 -13.40 -2.68
CA THR A 96 -3.78 -12.83 -3.23
C THR A 96 -3.72 -11.31 -3.15
N VAL A 97 -3.69 -10.64 -4.31
CA VAL A 97 -3.72 -9.18 -4.42
C VAL A 97 -5.07 -8.70 -4.93
N GLU A 98 -5.79 -7.93 -4.11
CA GLU A 98 -7.06 -7.29 -4.50
C GLU A 98 -6.85 -5.77 -4.64
N VAL A 99 -7.19 -5.22 -5.80
CA VAL A 99 -7.23 -3.76 -6.02
C VAL A 99 -8.69 -3.31 -5.93
N LYS A 100 -8.97 -2.39 -5.01
CA LYS A 100 -10.31 -1.92 -4.67
C LYS A 100 -10.40 -0.41 -4.83
N GLU A 101 -11.42 0.05 -5.54
CA GLU A 101 -11.78 1.46 -5.52
C GLU A 101 -12.46 1.79 -4.19
N VAL A 102 -12.06 2.88 -3.55
CA VAL A 102 -12.71 3.43 -2.36
C VAL A 102 -12.97 4.92 -2.55
N LYS A 103 -14.04 5.43 -1.93
CA LYS A 103 -14.40 6.86 -2.03
C LYS A 103 -13.37 7.77 -1.38
N GLU A 104 -12.81 7.33 -0.27
CA GLU A 104 -11.81 8.07 0.49
C GLU A 104 -10.94 7.10 1.29
N ILE A 105 -9.72 7.53 1.59
CA ILE A 105 -8.84 6.90 2.57
C ILE A 105 -8.77 7.88 3.73
N MET A 106 -9.09 7.43 4.95
CA MET A 106 -9.01 8.30 6.13
C MET A 106 -7.62 8.92 6.20
N THR A 107 -7.54 10.25 6.25
CA THR A 107 -6.28 11.03 6.26
C THR A 107 -5.92 11.58 7.64
N LYS A 108 -6.80 11.41 8.63
CA LYS A 108 -6.59 11.87 10.00
C LYS A 108 -6.88 10.74 10.98
N ARG A 109 -5.96 10.54 11.93
CA ARG A 109 -6.26 9.85 13.18
C ARG A 109 -6.54 10.92 14.22
N ASP A 110 -7.64 10.78 14.95
CA ASP A 110 -7.99 11.72 16.01
C ASP A 110 -6.81 11.85 17.00
N GLY A 111 -6.32 13.08 17.18
CA GLY A 111 -5.24 13.39 18.11
C GLY A 111 -3.81 13.28 17.59
N THR A 112 -3.55 13.01 16.30
CA THR A 112 -2.18 13.01 15.73
C THR A 112 -2.05 13.90 14.51
N ALA A 113 -0.98 14.72 14.45
CA ALA A 113 -0.66 15.57 13.29
C ALA A 113 -0.11 14.77 12.09
N THR A 114 0.25 13.50 12.28
CA THR A 114 0.85 12.66 11.25
C THR A 114 -0.25 12.02 10.38
N PRO A 115 -0.15 12.08 9.05
CA PRO A 115 -1.06 11.36 8.17
C PRO A 115 -0.93 9.84 8.39
N PRO A 116 -1.97 9.06 8.04
CA PRO A 116 -1.92 7.62 8.14
C PRO A 116 -0.84 7.06 7.22
N PRO A 117 -0.26 5.91 7.59
CA PRO A 117 0.77 5.30 6.78
C PRO A 117 0.20 4.81 5.45
N VAL A 118 1.02 4.91 4.40
CA VAL A 118 0.71 4.39 3.06
C VAL A 118 0.64 2.87 3.07
N VAL A 119 1.41 2.23 3.94
CA VAL A 119 1.44 0.77 4.13
C VAL A 119 0.98 0.42 5.54
N ILE A 120 0.01 -0.48 5.65
CA ILE A 120 -0.47 -1.03 6.92
C ILE A 120 -0.29 -2.54 6.85
N SER A 121 0.41 -3.11 7.82
CA SER A 121 0.44 -4.57 7.99
C SER A 121 -0.30 -4.98 9.26
N LYS A 122 -1.24 -5.91 9.11
CA LYS A 122 -2.03 -6.48 10.21
C LYS A 122 -1.46 -7.80 10.73
N VAL A 123 -0.44 -8.37 10.08
CA VAL A 123 0.21 -9.59 10.58
C VAL A 123 1.06 -9.26 11.82
N LYS A 124 1.10 -10.20 12.76
CA LYS A 124 1.94 -10.08 13.94
C LYS A 124 3.38 -10.42 13.54
N LYS A 125 4.34 -9.69 14.10
CA LYS A 125 5.73 -10.15 14.12
C LYS A 125 5.86 -11.09 15.32
N ASP A 126 6.26 -12.32 15.07
CA ASP A 126 6.70 -13.23 16.13
C ASP A 126 8.01 -12.72 16.76
#